data_AF-A0A0C3PGJ7-F1
#
_entry.id   AF-A0A0C3PGJ7-F1
#
_cell.length_a   1.000
_cell.length_b   1.000
_cell.length_c   1.000
_cell.angle_alpha   90.00
_cell.angle_beta   90.00
_cell.angle_gamma   90.00
#
_symmetry.space_group_name_H-M   'P 1'
#
loop_
_entity.id
_entity.type
_entity.pdbx_description
1 polymer ?
#
loop_
_entity_poly.entity_id
_entity_poly.type
_entity_poly.pdbx_seq_one_letter_code
_entity_poly.pdbx_strand_id
1 'polypeptide(L)'
;MGPRLPPNATRAILTLLPKELPPSLQSKPATLCQVLSRYPRDGVGQTVHQSRWAQKGIHSSYWQVTRTKLKLEGKHGKAWGRLVWKGKMVSEREELIPGSLKYNWATGSS
;
A
#
# COMPACT_ATOMS: atom_id res chain seq x y z
N MET A 1 19.55 -9.82 12.89
CA MET A 1 19.97 -10.82 11.90
C MET A 1 18.71 -11.49 11.35
N GLY A 2 18.32 -11.20 10.10
CA GLY A 2 17.21 -11.92 9.46
C GLY A 2 17.69 -13.28 8.95
N PRO A 3 16.80 -14.30 8.84
CA PRO A 3 17.19 -15.61 8.36
C PRO A 3 17.71 -15.52 6.93
N ARG A 4 18.94 -15.99 6.71
CA ARG A 4 19.50 -16.21 5.37
C ARG A 4 18.87 -17.48 4.81
N LEU A 5 17.93 -17.33 3.87
CA LEU A 5 17.36 -18.47 3.16
C LEU A 5 18.45 -19.15 2.32
N PRO A 6 18.52 -20.49 2.32
CA PRO A 6 19.49 -21.23 1.51
C PRO A 6 19.18 -21.01 0.01
N PRO A 7 20.20 -20.90 -0.86
CA PRO A 7 20.04 -20.53 -2.27
C PRO A 7 19.09 -21.45 -3.07
N ASN A 8 18.92 -22.70 -2.62
CA ASN A 8 18.01 -23.67 -3.23
C ASN A 8 16.53 -23.36 -2.96
N ALA A 9 16.20 -22.78 -1.80
CA ALA A 9 14.82 -22.41 -1.47
C ALA A 9 14.33 -21.27 -2.37
N THR A 10 15.21 -20.31 -2.70
CA THR A 10 14.87 -19.20 -3.59
C THR A 10 14.48 -19.68 -4.99
N ARG A 11 15.18 -20.68 -5.53
CA ARG A 11 14.90 -21.24 -6.86
C ARG A 11 13.56 -21.99 -6.89
N ALA A 12 13.26 -22.78 -5.87
CA ALA A 12 11.98 -23.52 -5.79
C ALA A 12 10.77 -22.59 -5.67
N ILE A 13 10.90 -21.48 -4.92
CA ILE A 13 9.85 -20.46 -4.85
C ILE A 13 9.65 -19.80 -6.21
N LEU A 14 10.73 -19.44 -6.93
CA LEU A 14 10.63 -18.83 -8.25
C LEU A 14 9.92 -19.74 -9.27
N THR A 15 10.08 -21.06 -9.19
CA THR A 15 9.38 -22.01 -10.08
C THR A 15 7.89 -22.17 -9.77
N LEU A 16 7.47 -21.85 -8.55
CA LEU A 16 6.07 -21.94 -8.10
C LEU A 16 5.32 -20.62 -8.26
N LEU A 17 6.02 -19.52 -8.56
CA LEU A 17 5.38 -18.24 -8.81
C LEU A 17 4.70 -18.23 -10.19
N PRO A 18 3.45 -17.76 -10.28
CA PRO A 18 2.79 -17.56 -11.57
C PRO A 18 3.59 -16.57 -12.44
N LYS A 19 3.52 -16.72 -13.76
CA LYS A 19 4.21 -15.85 -14.75
C LYS A 19 3.91 -14.37 -14.53
N GLU A 20 2.71 -14.06 -14.05
CA GLU A 20 2.31 -12.75 -13.55
C GLU A 20 2.10 -12.84 -12.04
N LEU A 21 2.81 -12.01 -11.28
CA LEU A 21 2.63 -11.95 -9.84
C LEU A 21 1.20 -11.53 -9.51
N PRO A 22 0.55 -12.17 -8.52
CA PRO A 22 -0.77 -11.75 -8.08
C PRO A 22 -0.69 -10.28 -7.66
N PRO A 23 -1.76 -9.48 -7.83
CA PRO A 23 -1.72 -8.04 -7.61
C PRO A 23 -1.17 -7.65 -6.23
N SER A 24 -1.47 -8.45 -5.21
CA SER A 24 -0.96 -8.32 -3.83
C SER A 24 0.58 -8.41 -3.71
N LEU A 25 1.27 -9.04 -4.67
CA LEU A 25 2.73 -9.19 -4.72
C LEU A 25 3.40 -8.30 -5.77
N GLN A 26 2.64 -7.46 -6.48
CA GLN A 26 3.22 -6.56 -7.48
C GLN A 26 3.85 -5.33 -6.82
N SER A 27 5.17 -5.16 -6.98
CA SER A 27 5.91 -3.96 -6.57
C SER A 27 5.77 -2.77 -7.54
N LYS A 28 4.98 -2.92 -8.61
CA LYS A 28 4.78 -1.88 -9.62
C LYS A 28 4.18 -0.62 -8.97
N PRO A 29 4.66 0.59 -9.33
CA PRO A 29 4.04 1.83 -8.90
C PRO A 29 2.57 1.85 -9.30
N ALA A 30 1.69 2.16 -8.35
CA ALA A 30 0.25 2.14 -8.56
C ALA A 30 -0.41 3.31 -7.83
N THR A 31 -1.57 3.72 -8.33
CA THR A 31 -2.42 4.69 -7.64
C THR A 31 -2.97 4.09 -6.36
N LEU A 32 -3.45 4.93 -5.43
CA LEU A 32 -4.01 4.46 -4.17
C LEU A 32 -5.14 3.46 -4.39
N CYS A 33 -6.05 3.77 -5.31
CA CYS A 33 -7.21 2.91 -5.60
C CYS A 33 -6.76 1.54 -6.12
N GLN A 34 -5.76 1.51 -7.01
CA GLN A 34 -5.20 0.27 -7.55
C GLN A 34 -4.41 -0.52 -6.51
N VAL A 35 -3.81 0.13 -5.51
CA VAL A 35 -3.17 -0.57 -4.39
C VAL A 35 -4.24 -1.21 -3.51
N LEU A 36 -5.29 -0.46 -3.17
CA LEU A 36 -6.35 -0.92 -2.26
C LEU A 36 -7.23 -2.03 -2.86
N SER A 37 -7.47 -2.02 -4.18
CA SER A 37 -8.25 -3.07 -4.85
C SER A 37 -7.57 -4.45 -4.85
N ARG A 38 -6.31 -4.54 -4.44
CA ARG A 38 -5.56 -5.79 -4.32
C ARG A 38 -5.88 -6.55 -3.03
N TYR A 39 -6.58 -5.90 -2.09
CA TYR A 39 -6.85 -6.41 -0.76
C TYR A 39 -8.35 -6.65 -0.57
N PRO A 40 -8.73 -7.62 0.29
CA PRO A 40 -10.13 -7.80 0.68
C PRO A 40 -10.75 -6.52 1.22
N ARG A 41 -12.06 -6.37 1.01
CA ARG A 41 -12.84 -5.18 1.42
C ARG A 41 -12.21 -3.88 0.92
N ASP A 42 -11.70 -3.89 -0.31
CA ASP A 42 -11.07 -2.74 -0.95
C ASP A 42 -10.01 -2.06 -0.06
N GLY A 43 -9.20 -2.85 0.64
CA GLY A 43 -8.08 -2.36 1.44
C GLY A 43 -8.44 -1.65 2.75
N VAL A 44 -9.67 -1.77 3.25
CA VAL A 44 -10.01 -1.30 4.60
C VAL A 44 -9.15 -2.01 5.66
N GLY A 45 -8.55 -1.24 6.56
CA GLY A 45 -7.61 -1.71 7.58
C GLY A 45 -6.15 -1.72 7.12
N GLN A 46 -5.87 -1.46 5.84
CA GLN A 46 -4.49 -1.39 5.36
C GLN A 46 -3.82 -0.07 5.76
N THR A 47 -2.51 -0.12 5.96
CA THR A 47 -1.65 1.07 6.07
C THR A 47 -1.01 1.34 4.72
N VAL A 48 -1.07 2.59 4.26
CA VAL A 48 -0.53 3.00 2.96
C VAL A 48 0.22 4.33 3.07
N HIS A 49 1.26 4.50 2.27
CA HIS A 49 2.01 5.75 2.20
C HIS A 49 2.29 6.14 0.75
N GLN A 50 2.55 7.42 0.53
CA GLN A 50 3.04 7.89 -0.77
C GLN A 50 4.52 7.54 -0.88
N SER A 51 4.94 6.86 -1.95
CA SER A 51 6.33 6.41 -2.10
C SER A 51 7.34 7.57 -2.08
N ARG A 52 6.91 8.78 -2.47
CA ARG A 52 7.71 10.02 -2.38
C ARG A 52 8.06 10.45 -0.95
N TRP A 53 7.36 9.96 0.07
CA TRP A 53 7.68 10.28 1.46
C TRP A 53 8.99 9.61 1.87
N ALA A 54 9.17 8.33 1.53
CA ALA A 54 10.42 7.61 1.74
C ALA A 54 11.59 8.29 1.00
N GLN A 55 11.39 8.71 -0.26
CA GLN A 55 12.39 9.45 -1.04
C GLN A 55 12.80 10.79 -0.39
N LYS A 56 11.94 11.36 0.44
CA LYS A 56 12.18 12.63 1.16
C LYS A 56 12.66 12.42 2.60
N GLY A 57 12.99 11.20 2.99
CA GLY A 57 13.38 10.88 4.38
C GLY A 57 12.26 11.09 5.40
N ILE A 58 11.00 11.11 4.94
CA ILE A 58 9.84 11.18 5.82
C ILE A 58 9.48 9.74 6.17
N HIS A 59 9.95 9.28 7.31
CA HIS A 59 9.71 7.92 7.79
C HIS A 59 8.55 7.86 8.80
N SER A 60 7.99 6.67 9.00
CA SER A 60 6.90 6.43 9.95
C SER A 60 5.66 7.28 9.66
N SER A 61 5.44 7.63 8.40
CA SER A 61 4.26 8.37 7.95
C SER A 61 3.42 7.47 7.05
N TYR A 62 2.13 7.36 7.34
CA TYR A 62 1.19 6.53 6.59
C TYR A 62 -0.25 6.92 6.91
N TRP A 63 -1.15 6.55 6.01
CA TRP A 63 -2.58 6.57 6.23
C TRP A 63 -3.05 5.20 6.70
N GLN A 64 -3.84 5.15 7.77
CA GLN A 64 -4.63 3.98 8.14
C GLN A 64 -5.98 4.07 7.43
N VAL A 65 -6.24 3.17 6.47
CA VAL A 65 -7.45 3.20 5.66
C VAL A 65 -8.64 2.70 6.48
N THR A 66 -9.66 3.53 6.63
CA THR A 66 -10.88 3.21 7.40
C THR A 66 -12.06 2.88 6.51
N ARG A 67 -12.13 3.48 5.32
CA ARG A 67 -13.25 3.33 4.40
C ARG A 67 -12.81 3.54 2.97
N THR A 68 -13.43 2.83 2.04
CA THR A 68 -13.18 2.97 0.62
C THR A 68 -14.48 2.96 -0.17
N LYS A 69 -14.43 3.60 -1.34
CA LYS A 69 -15.49 3.58 -2.35
C LYS A 69 -14.80 3.52 -3.71
N LEU A 70 -14.32 2.33 -4.06
CA LEU A 70 -13.67 2.07 -5.34
C LEU A 70 -14.71 1.91 -6.45
N LYS A 71 -14.31 2.20 -7.68
CA LYS A 71 -15.10 2.08 -8.90
C LYS A 71 -14.21 1.64 -10.05
N LEU A 72 -14.82 1.12 -11.11
CA LEU A 72 -14.12 0.70 -12.33
C LEU A 72 -12.97 -0.27 -12.01
N GLU A 73 -13.25 -1.32 -11.25
CA GLU A 73 -12.26 -2.33 -10.84
C GLU A 73 -11.02 -1.73 -10.14
N GLY A 74 -11.23 -0.75 -9.26
CA GLY A 74 -10.14 -0.11 -8.51
C GLY A 74 -9.33 0.92 -9.30
N LYS A 75 -9.67 1.22 -10.56
CA LYS A 75 -8.99 2.28 -11.32
C LYS A 75 -9.32 3.68 -10.79
N HIS A 76 -10.51 3.85 -10.22
CA HIS A 76 -11.00 5.11 -9.66
C HIS A 76 -11.64 4.89 -8.30
N GLY A 77 -11.82 5.98 -7.55
CA GLY A 77 -12.52 5.91 -6.27
C GLY A 77 -12.09 6.97 -5.28
N LYS A 78 -12.65 6.83 -4.09
CA LYS A 78 -12.29 7.63 -2.91
C LYS A 78 -11.90 6.67 -1.79
N ALA A 79 -10.91 7.07 -1.01
CA ALA A 79 -10.48 6.37 0.18
C ALA A 79 -10.42 7.38 1.33
N TRP A 80 -10.78 6.92 2.52
CA TRP A 80 -10.73 7.68 3.75
C TRP A 80 -9.85 6.94 4.74
N GLY A 81 -9.23 7.71 5.63
CA GLY A 81 -8.36 7.15 6.65
C GLY A 81 -7.93 8.17 7.68
N ARG A 82 -7.09 7.73 8.61
CA ARG A 82 -6.45 8.59 9.60
C ARG A 82 -4.97 8.71 9.29
N LEU A 83 -4.46 9.93 9.30
CA LEU A 83 -3.05 10.17 9.03
C LEU A 83 -2.22 9.95 10.29
N VAL A 84 -1.22 9.08 10.17
CA VAL A 84 -0.06 9.02 11.06
C VAL A 84 1.08 9.76 10.37
N TRP A 85 1.61 10.77 11.04
CA TRP A 85 2.71 11.58 10.54
C TRP A 85 3.90 11.48 11.51
N LYS A 86 5.03 10.96 11.01
CA LYS A 86 6.26 10.77 11.81
C LYS A 86 5.98 10.05 13.14
N GLY A 87 5.18 8.98 13.08
CA GLY A 87 4.81 8.16 14.23
C GLY A 87 3.69 8.73 15.12
N LYS A 88 3.16 9.93 14.84
CA LYS A 88 2.06 10.53 15.62
C LYS A 88 0.77 10.52 14.82
N MET A 89 -0.33 10.06 15.44
CA MET A 89 -1.66 10.22 14.87
C MET A 89 -2.01 11.71 14.84
N VAL A 90 -2.22 12.28 13.65
CA VAL A 90 -2.53 13.72 13.49
C VAL A 90 -3.99 13.96 13.08
N SER A 91 -4.66 12.96 12.50
CA SER A 91 -6.09 13.04 12.22
C SER A 91 -6.91 12.58 13.43
N GLU A 92 -7.77 13.46 13.95
CA GLU A 92 -8.71 13.12 15.02
C GLU A 92 -9.87 12.23 14.52
N ARG A 93 -10.28 12.45 13.26
CA ARG A 93 -11.38 11.74 12.60
C ARG A 93 -10.90 11.12 11.30
N GLU A 94 -11.73 10.29 10.68
CA GLU A 94 -11.43 9.86 9.32
C GLU A 94 -11.52 11.05 8.35
N GLU A 95 -10.56 11.14 7.46
CA GLU A 95 -10.45 12.20 6.45
C GLU A 95 -10.29 11.58 5.06
N LEU A 96 -10.62 12.35 4.02
CA LEU A 96 -10.40 11.92 2.65
C LEU A 96 -8.89 11.88 2.37
N ILE A 97 -8.39 10.75 1.89
CA ILE A 97 -6.97 10.60 1.52
C ILE A 97 -6.72 11.35 0.21
N PRO A 98 -5.91 12.43 0.20
CA PRO A 98 -5.71 13.26 -0.98
C PRO A 98 -4.73 12.62 -1.96
N GLY A 99 -4.86 12.96 -3.24
CA GLY A 99 -3.92 12.53 -4.27
C GLY A 99 -3.98 11.04 -4.60
N SER A 100 -5.15 10.40 -4.41
CA SER A 100 -5.37 8.98 -4.69
C SER A 100 -4.93 8.56 -6.09
N LEU A 101 -5.21 9.38 -7.11
CA LEU A 101 -4.82 9.14 -8.51
C LEU A 101 -3.52 9.84 -8.93
N LYS A 102 -2.99 10.74 -8.09
CA LYS A 102 -1.86 11.62 -8.45
C LYS A 102 -0.50 11.00 -8.14
N TYR A 103 -0.41 10.25 -7.05
CA TYR A 103 0.86 9.75 -6.54
C TYR A 103 0.96 8.24 -6.68
N ASN A 104 2.19 7.74 -6.61
CA ASN A 104 2.46 6.33 -6.39
C ASN A 104 2.34 6.03 -4.91
N TRP A 105 1.62 4.95 -4.61
CA TRP A 105 1.34 4.49 -3.26
C TRP A 105 1.96 3.11 -3.04
N ALA A 106 2.33 2.85 -1.80
CA ALA A 106 2.81 1.55 -1.34
C ALA A 106 2.15 1.21 0.00
N THR A 107 2.08 -0.08 0.33
CA THR A 107 1.59 -0.55 1.63
C THR A 107 2.68 -0.45 2.70
N GLY A 108 2.26 -0.35 3.96
CA GLY A 108 3.13 -0.13 5.12
C GLY A 108 3.42 1.34 5.40
N SER A 109 4.38 1.58 6.30
CA SER A 109 4.92 2.91 6.60
C SER A 109 6.04 3.29 5.63
N SER A 110 6.20 4.60 5.39
CA SER A 110 7.38 5.14 4.68
C SER A 110 8.67 5.09 5.48
#